data_AF-A0A6A5GG53-F1
#
_entry.id   AF-A0A6A5GG53-F1
#
_cell.length_a   1.000
_cell.length_b   1.000
_cell.length_c   1.000
_cell.angle_alpha   90.00
_cell.angle_beta   90.00
_cell.angle_gamma   90.00
#
_symmetry.space_group_name_H-M   'P 1'
#
loop_
_entity.id
_entity.type
_entity.pdbx_description
1 polymer ?
#
loop_
_entity_poly.entity_id
_entity_poly.type
_entity_poly.pdbx_seq_one_letter_code
_entity_poly.pdbx_strand_id
1 'polypeptide(L)'
;MTVSIVSKRRNPKRDDLQGIRGLAILSVLGFHFYPNYFPNGYLGVDHFVPLIFLIGQQFKESSRYGYYTVIATLSFIFHFFSSPTVSFNCVFARIWQFLIGMLTYFISNTQLVTCDKNESSEGEKVEVEEVEARLLEENQNEMKKEIEEEANLYSKYIVLAIMVFMILLPSEIPTEIARPVFTICTGVLIVLTVKDLVLSSRFLIYCGDISYSLYLIHWPIYAYVKLTYPNNFWILTAALFVSIMTSIVVFETFEKWYLRQSNKVVAVIIMSLFISNILYIHKDEIQKRMTKQEEVQL
;
A
#
# COMPACT_ATOMS: atom_id res chain seq x y z
N MET A 1 37.90 -9.60 27.49
CA MET A 1 36.62 -8.87 27.70
C MET A 1 36.55 -7.77 26.65
N THR A 2 35.83 -8.00 25.55
CA THR A 2 35.66 -6.99 24.51
C THR A 2 34.17 -6.86 24.27
N VAL A 3 33.52 -6.02 25.08
CA VAL A 3 32.10 -5.68 24.92
C VAL A 3 32.00 -4.71 23.75
N SER A 4 31.62 -5.20 22.58
CA SER A 4 31.22 -4.37 21.45
C SER A 4 29.88 -3.71 21.79
N ILE A 5 29.95 -2.46 22.26
CA ILE A 5 28.78 -1.60 22.46
C ILE A 5 28.18 -1.34 21.07
N VAL A 6 27.12 -2.05 20.73
CA VAL A 6 26.27 -1.75 19.57
C VAL A 6 25.70 -0.35 19.81
N SER A 7 26.32 0.66 19.20
CA SER A 7 25.83 2.03 19.29
C SER A 7 24.47 2.06 18.60
N LYS A 8 23.42 2.25 19.40
CA LYS A 8 22.06 2.48 18.92
C LYS A 8 22.08 3.78 18.12
N ARG A 9 22.27 3.71 16.80
CA ARG A 9 22.17 4.87 15.90
C ARG A 9 20.83 5.54 16.19
N ARG A 10 20.85 6.71 16.82
CA ARG A 10 19.67 7.57 16.88
C ARG A 10 19.40 7.98 15.45
N ASN A 11 18.24 7.60 14.91
CA ASN A 11 17.82 8.08 13.60
C ASN A 11 17.81 9.62 13.67
N PRO A 12 18.60 10.33 12.85
CA PRO A 12 18.61 11.78 12.87
C PRO A 12 17.21 12.28 12.52
N LYS A 13 16.75 13.30 13.26
CA LYS A 13 15.44 13.90 13.06
C LYS A 13 15.37 14.45 11.63
N ARG A 14 14.37 14.01 10.87
CA ARG A 14 14.12 14.45 9.50
C ARG A 14 13.32 15.75 9.50
N ASP A 15 14.05 16.88 9.53
CA ASP A 15 13.44 18.22 9.58
C ASP A 15 12.70 18.57 8.28
N ASP A 16 13.13 18.01 7.15
CA ASP A 16 12.44 18.09 5.86
C ASP A 16 11.00 17.58 5.94
N LEU A 17 10.78 16.49 6.66
CA LEU A 17 9.45 15.93 6.88
C LEU A 17 8.56 16.84 7.76
N GLN A 18 9.15 17.50 8.75
CA GLN A 18 8.42 18.46 9.59
C GLN A 18 8.01 19.69 8.76
N GLY A 19 8.85 20.13 7.82
CA GLY A 19 8.53 21.18 6.86
C GLY A 19 7.34 20.83 5.96
N ILE A 20 7.34 19.62 5.38
CA ILE A 20 6.22 19.13 4.54
C ILE A 20 4.92 19.07 5.34
N ARG A 21 4.97 18.66 6.62
CA ARG A 21 3.80 18.69 7.51
C ARG A 21 3.28 20.10 7.74
N GLY A 22 4.18 21.05 8.00
CA GLY A 22 3.81 22.45 8.16
C GLY A 22 3.08 22.96 6.92
N LEU A 23 3.60 22.64 5.73
CA LEU A 23 2.98 23.02 4.46
C LEU A 23 1.59 22.41 4.27
N ALA A 24 1.42 21.11 4.57
CA ALA A 24 0.14 20.43 4.47
C ALA A 24 -0.92 21.05 5.42
N ILE A 25 -0.56 21.33 6.67
CA ILE A 25 -1.46 21.95 7.65
C ILE A 25 -1.82 23.38 7.24
N LEU A 26 -0.84 24.19 6.85
CA LEU A 26 -1.07 25.56 6.40
C LEU A 26 -1.97 25.61 5.16
N SER A 27 -1.81 24.67 4.24
CA SER A 27 -2.67 24.55 3.05
C SER A 27 -4.12 24.27 3.45
N VAL A 28 -4.35 23.30 4.36
CA VAL A 28 -5.70 22.95 4.83
C VAL A 28 -6.35 24.10 5.60
N LEU A 29 -5.59 24.78 6.48
CA LEU A 29 -6.09 25.94 7.20
C LEU A 29 -6.42 27.09 6.24
N GLY A 30 -5.57 27.36 5.25
CA GLY A 30 -5.82 28.34 4.20
C GLY A 30 -7.14 28.09 3.48
N PHE A 31 -7.42 26.83 3.12
CA PHE A 31 -8.69 26.44 2.49
C PHE A 31 -9.91 26.72 3.39
N HIS A 32 -9.82 26.43 4.69
CA HIS A 32 -10.95 26.64 5.60
C HIS A 32 -11.24 28.12 5.87
N PHE A 33 -10.22 28.95 6.03
CA PHE A 33 -10.41 30.37 6.37
C PHE A 33 -10.57 31.27 5.14
N TYR A 34 -9.97 30.89 4.01
CA TYR A 34 -9.93 31.70 2.79
C TYR A 34 -10.11 30.83 1.53
N PRO A 35 -11.26 30.16 1.37
CA PRO A 35 -11.48 29.20 0.27
C PRO A 35 -11.34 29.81 -1.12
N ASN A 36 -11.63 31.12 -1.27
CA ASN A 36 -11.44 31.82 -2.56
C ASN A 36 -9.97 32.04 -2.93
N TYR A 37 -9.08 32.13 -1.94
CA TYR A 37 -7.64 32.35 -2.15
C TYR A 37 -6.83 31.05 -2.10
N PHE A 38 -7.29 30.06 -1.33
CA PHE A 38 -6.67 28.75 -1.20
C PHE A 38 -7.62 27.62 -1.59
N PRO A 39 -8.24 27.63 -2.79
CA PRO A 39 -9.22 26.63 -3.19
C PRO A 39 -8.65 25.21 -3.24
N ASN A 40 -7.32 25.09 -3.41
CA ASN A 40 -6.60 23.81 -3.49
C ASN A 40 -6.00 23.37 -2.14
N GLY A 41 -6.28 24.07 -1.04
CA GLY A 41 -5.68 23.73 0.25
C GLY A 41 -6.15 22.39 0.82
N TYR A 42 -7.25 21.82 0.30
CA TYR A 42 -7.69 20.45 0.60
C TYR A 42 -6.64 19.38 0.21
N LEU A 43 -5.74 19.65 -0.74
CA LEU A 43 -4.66 18.73 -1.14
C LEU A 43 -3.67 18.43 0.00
N GLY A 44 -3.64 19.27 1.03
CA GLY A 44 -2.89 18.95 2.25
C GLY A 44 -3.39 17.67 2.93
N VAL A 45 -4.66 17.29 2.73
CA VAL A 45 -5.27 16.06 3.27
C VAL A 45 -4.65 14.79 2.68
N ASP A 46 -4.22 14.83 1.41
CA ASP A 46 -3.68 13.65 0.71
C ASP A 46 -2.31 13.20 1.25
N HIS A 47 -1.62 14.07 2.00
CA HIS A 47 -0.30 13.80 2.60
C HIS A 47 -0.38 13.11 3.97
N PHE A 48 -1.57 12.97 4.56
CA PHE A 48 -1.69 12.57 5.97
C PHE A 48 -1.32 11.12 6.24
N VAL A 49 -1.66 10.17 5.36
CA VAL A 49 -1.35 8.75 5.60
C VAL A 49 0.17 8.49 5.64
N PRO A 50 0.97 8.93 4.64
CA PRO A 50 2.42 8.82 4.71
C PRO A 50 3.02 9.57 5.91
N LEU A 51 2.45 10.72 6.27
CA LEU A 51 2.93 11.51 7.39
C LEU A 51 2.69 10.82 8.75
N ILE A 52 1.49 10.27 8.98
CA ILE A 52 1.16 9.49 10.18
C ILE A 52 2.15 8.32 10.31
N PHE A 53 2.38 7.61 9.21
CA PHE A 53 3.38 6.55 9.16
C PHE A 53 4.77 7.05 9.58
N LEU A 54 5.27 8.10 8.97
CA LEU A 54 6.64 8.59 9.24
C LEU A 54 6.80 9.18 10.64
N ILE A 55 5.76 9.79 11.22
CA ILE A 55 5.76 10.23 12.63
C ILE A 55 5.87 9.00 13.55
N GLY A 56 5.09 7.96 13.28
CA GLY A 56 5.14 6.71 14.05
C GLY A 56 6.55 6.10 14.10
N GLN A 57 7.31 6.19 13.01
CA GLN A 57 8.70 5.69 12.92
C GLN A 57 9.71 6.46 13.79
N GLN A 58 9.34 7.62 14.33
CA GLN A 58 10.19 8.38 15.25
C GLN A 58 10.11 7.87 16.69
N PHE A 59 9.06 7.10 17.03
CA PHE A 59 8.88 6.54 18.36
C PHE A 59 9.68 5.24 18.57
N LYS A 60 9.97 4.92 19.83
CA LYS A 60 10.48 3.60 20.22
C LYS A 60 9.43 2.52 19.91
N GLU A 61 9.85 1.29 19.64
CA GLU A 61 8.95 0.22 19.16
C GLU A 61 7.69 0.04 20.01
N SER A 62 7.81 -0.06 21.34
CA SER A 62 6.65 -0.21 22.23
C SER A 62 5.66 0.96 22.11
N SER A 63 6.16 2.21 22.05
CA SER A 63 5.31 3.40 21.90
C SER A 63 4.76 3.56 20.48
N ARG A 64 5.46 3.03 19.46
CA ARG A 64 5.03 3.06 18.05
C ARG A 64 3.74 2.27 17.85
N TYR A 65 3.62 1.08 18.45
CA TYR A 65 2.38 0.30 18.40
C TYR A 65 1.21 1.07 19.02
N GLY A 66 1.40 1.65 20.21
CA GLY A 66 0.38 2.47 20.87
C GLY A 66 -0.08 3.67 20.03
N TYR A 67 0.87 4.38 19.40
CA TYR A 67 0.56 5.52 18.52
C TYR A 67 -0.37 5.14 17.35
N TYR A 68 -0.04 4.08 16.61
CA TYR A 68 -0.87 3.66 15.48
C TYR A 68 -2.21 3.09 15.94
N THR A 69 -2.24 2.34 17.05
CA THR A 69 -3.49 1.81 17.60
C THR A 69 -4.45 2.93 17.99
N VAL A 70 -3.99 3.98 18.68
CA VAL A 70 -4.84 5.12 19.06
C VAL A 70 -5.45 5.80 17.84
N ILE A 71 -4.64 6.09 16.81
CA ILE A 71 -5.15 6.74 15.59
C ILE A 71 -6.11 5.82 14.83
N ALA A 72 -5.81 4.52 14.76
CA ALA A 72 -6.69 3.54 14.13
C ALA A 72 -8.05 3.48 14.84
N THR A 73 -8.06 3.44 16.17
CA THR A 73 -9.30 3.44 16.95
C THR A 73 -10.08 4.73 16.75
N LEU A 74 -9.45 5.90 16.80
CA LEU A 74 -10.13 7.18 16.55
C LEU A 74 -10.72 7.24 15.13
N SER A 75 -9.98 6.78 14.13
CA SER A 75 -10.42 6.71 12.74
C SER A 75 -11.59 5.73 12.56
N PHE A 76 -11.56 4.59 13.26
CA PHE A 76 -12.63 3.60 13.24
C PHE A 76 -13.90 4.08 13.96
N ILE A 77 -13.76 4.76 15.10
CA ILE A 77 -14.89 5.42 15.78
C ILE A 77 -15.51 6.45 14.84
N PHE A 78 -14.70 7.31 14.23
CA PHE A 78 -15.19 8.30 13.28
C PHE A 78 -15.89 7.66 12.07
N HIS A 79 -15.40 6.53 11.57
CA HIS A 79 -16.05 5.73 10.52
C HIS A 79 -17.46 5.31 10.94
N PHE A 80 -17.59 4.69 12.12
CA PHE A 80 -18.83 4.11 12.62
C PHE A 80 -19.92 5.14 12.92
N PHE A 81 -19.54 6.33 13.40
CA PHE A 81 -20.49 7.41 13.70
C PHE A 81 -20.80 8.30 12.49
N SER A 82 -20.10 8.14 11.37
CA SER A 82 -20.33 8.91 10.16
C SER A 82 -21.40 8.29 9.27
N SER A 83 -22.09 9.10 8.48
CA SER A 83 -22.98 8.58 7.44
C SER A 83 -22.20 7.77 6.39
N PRO A 84 -22.80 6.80 5.69
CA PRO A 84 -22.10 5.97 4.69
C PRO A 84 -21.36 6.78 3.62
N THR A 85 -21.94 7.91 3.20
CA THR A 85 -21.32 8.80 2.22
C THR A 85 -20.06 9.46 2.77
N VAL A 86 -20.08 9.92 4.03
CA VAL A 86 -18.92 10.54 4.68
C VAL A 86 -17.87 9.46 4.98
N SER A 87 -18.29 8.31 5.48
CA SER A 87 -17.41 7.19 5.82
C SER A 87 -16.70 6.61 4.57
N PHE A 88 -17.33 6.69 3.40
CA PHE A 88 -16.75 6.32 2.11
C PHE A 88 -15.78 7.37 1.56
N ASN A 89 -16.17 8.65 1.54
CA ASN A 89 -15.40 9.70 0.86
C ASN A 89 -14.29 10.29 1.73
N CYS A 90 -14.46 10.29 3.06
CA CYS A 90 -13.49 10.90 3.96
C CYS A 90 -12.31 9.96 4.20
N VAL A 91 -11.09 10.41 3.87
CA VAL A 91 -9.86 9.66 4.12
C VAL A 91 -9.71 9.37 5.62
N PHE A 92 -10.01 10.34 6.50
CA PHE A 92 -9.90 10.16 7.96
C PHE A 92 -10.78 9.02 8.51
N ALA A 93 -11.92 8.72 7.88
CA ALA A 93 -12.77 7.59 8.24
C ALA A 93 -12.21 6.24 7.76
N ARG A 94 -11.15 6.23 6.94
CA ARG A 94 -10.58 5.02 6.35
C ARG A 94 -9.13 4.74 6.77
N ILE A 95 -8.47 5.68 7.44
CA ILE A 95 -7.07 5.55 7.90
C ILE A 95 -6.86 4.27 8.72
N TRP A 96 -7.82 3.87 9.54
CA TRP A 96 -7.74 2.65 10.35
C TRP A 96 -7.42 1.39 9.54
N GLN A 97 -7.91 1.28 8.30
CA GLN A 97 -7.66 0.12 7.43
C GLN A 97 -6.17 -0.01 7.09
N PHE A 98 -5.54 1.11 6.75
CA PHE A 98 -4.11 1.17 6.45
C PHE A 98 -3.27 0.94 7.72
N LEU A 99 -3.67 1.53 8.85
CA LEU A 99 -2.93 1.39 10.11
C LEU A 99 -2.92 -0.05 10.64
N ILE A 100 -4.04 -0.78 10.52
CA ILE A 100 -4.09 -2.21 10.89
C ILE A 100 -3.14 -3.02 10.00
N GLY A 101 -3.13 -2.78 8.68
CA GLY A 101 -2.19 -3.43 7.77
C GLY A 101 -0.73 -3.16 8.13
N MET A 102 -0.39 -1.92 8.48
CA MET A 102 0.97 -1.57 8.91
C MET A 102 1.35 -2.19 10.26
N LEU A 103 0.44 -2.21 11.23
CA LEU A 103 0.66 -2.82 12.54
C LEU A 103 0.93 -4.33 12.41
N THR A 104 0.10 -5.02 11.63
CA THR A 104 0.24 -6.47 11.37
C THR A 104 1.52 -6.79 10.62
N TYR A 105 1.93 -5.94 9.66
CA TYR A 105 3.24 -6.04 9.01
C TYR A 105 4.41 -5.92 9.99
N PHE A 106 4.37 -4.97 10.93
CA PHE A 106 5.44 -4.84 11.92
C PHE A 106 5.52 -6.02 12.88
N ILE A 107 4.37 -6.54 13.31
CA ILE A 107 4.29 -7.74 14.15
C ILE A 107 4.91 -8.93 13.41
N SER A 108 4.44 -9.18 12.19
CA SER A 108 4.94 -10.21 11.28
C SER A 108 6.46 -10.13 11.08
N ASN A 109 6.98 -8.95 10.72
CA ASN A 109 8.42 -8.76 10.51
C ASN A 109 9.23 -8.95 11.80
N THR A 110 8.68 -8.60 12.96
CA THR A 110 9.35 -8.79 14.26
C THR A 110 9.44 -10.28 14.61
N GLN A 111 8.41 -11.06 14.29
CA GLN A 111 8.41 -12.52 14.46
C GLN A 111 9.48 -13.17 13.59
N LEU A 112 9.53 -12.84 12.29
CA LEU A 112 10.54 -13.37 11.36
C LEU A 112 11.98 -13.11 11.82
N VAL A 113 12.28 -11.89 12.26
CA VAL A 113 13.62 -11.53 12.76
C VAL A 113 13.97 -12.24 14.08
N THR A 114 12.97 -12.59 14.89
CA THR A 114 13.20 -13.29 16.17
C THR A 114 13.51 -14.78 15.93
N CYS A 115 12.80 -15.42 15.00
CA CYS A 115 13.05 -16.81 14.60
C CYS A 115 14.48 -16.99 14.06
N ASP A 116 14.90 -16.11 13.13
CA ASP A 116 16.23 -16.17 12.49
C ASP A 116 17.39 -16.02 13.50
N LYS A 117 17.19 -15.21 14.55
CA LYS A 117 18.20 -15.03 15.61
C LYS A 117 18.34 -16.26 16.51
N ASN A 118 17.24 -16.92 16.85
CA ASN A 118 17.28 -18.09 17.72
C ASN A 118 18.05 -19.23 17.04
N GLU A 119 17.81 -19.47 15.75
CA GLU A 119 18.54 -20.46 14.95
C GLU A 119 20.04 -20.16 14.86
N SER A 120 20.43 -18.88 14.78
CA SER A 120 21.84 -18.48 14.70
C SER A 120 22.62 -18.57 16.03
N SER A 121 21.92 -18.52 17.18
CA SER A 121 22.56 -18.43 18.50
C SER A 121 22.79 -19.81 19.15
N GLU A 122 22.12 -20.86 18.67
CA GLU A 122 22.26 -22.23 19.20
C GLU A 122 23.56 -22.93 18.74
N GLY A 123 24.22 -22.42 17.69
CA GLY A 123 25.41 -23.04 17.10
C GLY A 123 26.76 -22.73 17.78
N GLU A 124 26.82 -21.86 18.80
CA GLU A 124 28.11 -21.40 19.35
C GLU A 124 28.29 -21.79 20.83
N LYS A 125 29.02 -22.91 21.01
CA LYS A 125 29.54 -23.58 22.22
C LYS A 125 28.74 -24.82 22.60
N VAL A 126 29.42 -25.99 22.77
CA VAL A 126 29.38 -26.83 24.00
C VAL A 126 30.05 -28.22 23.94
N GLU A 127 30.38 -28.73 25.15
CA GLU A 127 30.95 -30.04 25.52
C GLU A 127 29.95 -31.23 25.46
N VAL A 128 30.48 -32.46 25.35
CA VAL A 128 29.81 -33.68 24.83
C VAL A 128 28.55 -34.18 25.57
N GLU A 129 28.44 -34.03 26.90
CA GLU A 129 27.27 -34.53 27.66
C GLU A 129 26.03 -33.61 27.57
N GLU A 130 26.24 -32.31 27.34
CA GLU A 130 25.14 -31.38 27.06
C GLU A 130 24.59 -31.54 25.63
N VAL A 131 25.32 -32.23 24.74
CA VAL A 131 24.91 -32.42 23.34
C VAL A 131 23.69 -33.31 23.22
N GLU A 132 23.61 -34.40 23.98
CA GLU A 132 22.48 -35.35 23.87
C GLU A 132 21.16 -34.73 24.38
N ALA A 133 21.21 -33.99 25.49
CA ALA A 133 20.06 -33.25 26.00
C ALA A 133 19.62 -32.14 25.03
N ARG A 134 20.56 -31.43 24.41
CA ARG A 134 20.28 -30.41 23.39
C ARG A 134 19.65 -30.99 22.13
N LEU A 135 20.14 -32.13 21.64
CA LEU A 135 19.56 -32.79 20.47
C LEU A 135 18.11 -33.22 20.71
N LEU A 136 17.76 -33.63 21.94
CA LEU A 136 16.38 -33.94 22.29
C LEU A 136 15.50 -32.69 22.34
N GLU A 137 16.01 -31.59 22.91
CA GLU A 137 15.30 -30.30 22.93
C GLU A 137 15.14 -29.70 21.53
N GLU A 138 16.16 -29.79 20.68
CA GLU A 138 16.16 -29.34 19.29
C GLU A 138 15.14 -30.12 18.47
N ASN A 139 15.15 -31.46 18.54
CA ASN A 139 14.14 -32.31 17.89
C ASN A 139 12.71 -32.00 18.37
N GLN A 140 12.52 -31.71 19.66
CA GLN A 140 11.21 -31.31 20.19
C GLN A 140 10.78 -29.93 19.69
N ASN A 141 11.71 -28.98 19.59
CA ASN A 141 11.45 -27.65 19.07
C ASN A 141 11.16 -27.66 17.56
N GLU A 142 11.90 -28.46 16.79
CA GLU A 142 11.64 -28.68 15.35
C GLU A 142 10.27 -29.30 15.12
N MET A 143 9.94 -30.40 15.83
CA MET A 143 8.62 -31.03 15.74
C MET A 143 7.49 -30.05 16.12
N LYS A 144 7.69 -29.23 17.15
CA LYS A 144 6.72 -28.20 17.54
C LYS A 144 6.57 -27.12 16.46
N LYS A 145 7.68 -26.69 15.86
CA LYS A 145 7.70 -25.69 14.79
C LYS A 145 6.98 -26.21 13.53
N GLU A 146 7.20 -27.45 13.14
CA GLU A 146 6.48 -28.10 12.03
C GLU A 146 4.96 -28.13 12.27
N ILE A 147 4.53 -28.53 13.47
CA ILE A 147 3.11 -28.53 13.85
C ILE A 147 2.51 -27.12 13.81
N GLU A 148 3.25 -26.11 14.28
CA GLU A 148 2.82 -24.71 14.26
C GLU A 148 2.72 -24.16 12.82
N GLU A 149 3.68 -24.49 11.96
CA GLU A 149 3.65 -24.13 10.54
C GLU A 149 2.47 -24.78 9.81
N GLU A 150 2.19 -26.06 10.05
CA GLU A 150 1.01 -26.73 9.49
C GLU A 150 -0.29 -26.07 9.96
N ALA A 151 -0.44 -25.83 11.27
CA ALA A 151 -1.63 -25.20 11.83
C ALA A 151 -1.84 -23.78 11.27
N ASN A 152 -0.77 -23.00 11.11
CA ASN A 152 -0.81 -21.67 10.52
C ASN A 152 -1.16 -21.72 9.02
N LEU A 153 -0.70 -22.75 8.28
CA LEU A 153 -1.07 -22.96 6.88
C LEU A 153 -2.57 -23.27 6.72
N TYR A 154 -3.13 -24.17 7.53
CA TYR A 154 -4.56 -24.45 7.54
C TYR A 154 -5.38 -23.20 7.88
N SER A 155 -4.96 -22.47 8.91
CA SER A 155 -5.60 -21.21 9.31
C SER A 155 -5.62 -20.19 8.17
N LYS A 156 -4.51 -20.08 7.43
CA LYS A 156 -4.39 -19.19 6.26
C LYS A 156 -5.39 -19.54 5.17
N TYR A 157 -5.55 -20.83 4.84
CA TYR A 157 -6.52 -21.27 3.84
C TYR A 157 -7.98 -21.08 4.29
N ILE A 158 -8.28 -21.28 5.57
CA ILE A 158 -9.61 -21.00 6.12
C ILE A 158 -9.96 -19.52 5.96
N VAL A 159 -9.05 -18.63 6.34
CA VAL A 159 -9.24 -17.17 6.21
C VAL A 159 -9.43 -16.79 4.73
N LEU A 160 -8.61 -17.34 3.83
CA LEU A 160 -8.73 -17.08 2.39
C LEU A 160 -10.08 -17.57 1.84
N ALA A 161 -10.54 -18.77 2.25
CA ALA A 161 -11.82 -19.33 1.83
C ALA A 161 -13.00 -18.45 2.29
N ILE A 162 -12.95 -17.94 3.53
CA ILE A 162 -13.95 -16.99 4.04
C ILE A 162 -13.97 -15.71 3.19
N MET A 163 -12.81 -15.14 2.90
CA MET A 163 -12.72 -13.92 2.07
C MET A 163 -13.27 -14.15 0.66
N VAL A 164 -12.87 -15.24 0.00
CA VAL A 164 -13.35 -15.60 -1.34
C VAL A 164 -14.85 -15.85 -1.32
N PHE A 165 -15.37 -16.58 -0.33
CA PHE A 165 -16.81 -16.82 -0.17
C PHE A 165 -17.58 -15.50 -0.07
N MET A 166 -17.11 -14.56 0.74
CA MET A 166 -17.76 -13.24 0.87
C MET A 166 -17.76 -12.44 -0.44
N ILE A 167 -16.70 -12.53 -1.25
CA ILE A 167 -16.64 -11.88 -2.58
C ILE A 167 -17.64 -12.50 -3.55
N LEU A 168 -17.81 -13.82 -3.50
CA LEU A 168 -18.67 -14.57 -4.41
C LEU A 168 -20.16 -14.51 -4.03
N LEU A 169 -20.51 -13.89 -2.90
CA LEU A 169 -21.91 -13.72 -2.51
C LEU A 169 -22.63 -12.83 -3.53
N PRO A 170 -23.80 -13.28 -4.04
CA PRO A 170 -24.57 -12.51 -5.04
C PRO A 170 -25.27 -11.29 -4.43
N SER A 171 -25.35 -11.18 -3.10
CA SER A 171 -25.96 -10.04 -2.40
C SER A 171 -24.89 -9.10 -1.83
N GLU A 172 -25.16 -7.80 -1.91
CA GLU A 172 -24.29 -6.77 -1.35
C GLU A 172 -24.25 -6.86 0.19
N ILE A 173 -23.04 -7.05 0.72
CA ILE A 173 -22.81 -7.02 2.17
C ILE A 173 -22.70 -5.55 2.61
N PRO A 174 -23.36 -5.14 3.71
CA PRO A 174 -23.21 -3.78 4.24
C PRO A 174 -21.75 -3.40 4.44
N THR A 175 -21.36 -2.20 3.97
CA THR A 175 -19.97 -1.73 4.00
C THR A 175 -19.39 -1.67 5.40
N GLU A 176 -20.24 -1.38 6.39
CA GLU A 176 -19.88 -1.30 7.81
C GLU A 176 -19.42 -2.66 8.38
N ILE A 177 -19.85 -3.77 7.77
CA ILE A 177 -19.46 -5.13 8.18
C ILE A 177 -18.36 -5.66 7.27
N ALA A 178 -18.52 -5.49 5.95
CA ALA A 178 -17.57 -6.01 4.97
C ALA A 178 -16.16 -5.44 5.20
N ARG A 179 -16.03 -4.13 5.45
CA ARG A 179 -14.72 -3.48 5.58
C ARG A 179 -13.93 -3.96 6.80
N PRO A 180 -14.47 -3.99 8.03
CA PRO A 180 -13.76 -4.52 9.19
C PRO A 180 -13.35 -5.98 9.00
N VAL A 181 -14.26 -6.82 8.50
CA VAL A 181 -13.97 -8.24 8.27
C VAL A 181 -12.81 -8.40 7.30
N PHE A 182 -12.84 -7.77 6.13
CA PHE A 182 -11.75 -7.86 5.16
C PHE A 182 -10.43 -7.31 5.69
N THR A 183 -10.46 -6.22 6.45
CA THR A 183 -9.24 -5.61 7.02
C THR A 183 -8.62 -6.54 8.06
N ILE A 184 -9.43 -7.12 8.95
CA ILE A 184 -8.96 -8.05 9.99
C ILE A 184 -8.45 -9.34 9.33
N CYS A 185 -9.21 -9.93 8.41
CA CYS A 185 -8.79 -11.13 7.67
C CYS A 185 -7.46 -10.91 6.94
N THR A 186 -7.30 -9.77 6.26
CA THR A 186 -6.03 -9.41 5.60
C THR A 186 -4.89 -9.28 6.61
N GLY A 187 -5.15 -8.65 7.76
CA GLY A 187 -4.18 -8.55 8.85
C GLY A 187 -3.74 -9.91 9.40
N VAL A 188 -4.69 -10.83 9.59
CA VAL A 188 -4.41 -12.21 10.00
C VAL A 188 -3.57 -12.93 8.95
N LEU A 189 -3.89 -12.80 7.65
CA LEU A 189 -3.09 -13.39 6.57
C LEU A 189 -1.64 -12.90 6.57
N ILE A 190 -1.40 -11.63 6.89
CA ILE A 190 -0.05 -11.05 6.99
C ILE A 190 0.71 -11.62 8.19
N VAL A 191 0.06 -11.77 9.35
CA VAL A 191 0.70 -12.28 10.57
C VAL A 191 1.05 -13.76 10.46
N LEU A 192 0.19 -14.57 9.83
CA LEU A 192 0.42 -16.02 9.75
C LEU A 192 1.72 -16.40 9.05
N THR A 193 2.33 -15.54 8.21
CA THR A 193 3.69 -15.66 7.61
C THR A 193 4.17 -17.03 7.08
N VAL A 194 3.28 -18.00 6.83
CA VAL A 194 3.67 -19.30 6.27
C VAL A 194 3.74 -19.25 4.75
N LYS A 195 4.77 -19.90 4.20
CA LYS A 195 4.90 -20.18 2.75
C LYS A 195 3.73 -21.06 2.31
N ASP A 196 2.98 -20.61 1.32
CA ASP A 196 1.85 -21.35 0.79
C ASP A 196 1.90 -21.44 -0.73
N LEU A 197 1.32 -22.49 -1.30
CA LEU A 197 1.36 -22.74 -2.75
C LEU A 197 0.44 -21.82 -3.57
N VAL A 198 -0.62 -21.26 -2.96
CA VAL A 198 -1.69 -20.56 -3.68
C VAL A 198 -1.32 -19.10 -3.89
N LEU A 199 -1.07 -18.36 -2.81
CA LEU A 199 -0.66 -16.96 -2.84
C LEU A 199 0.78 -16.79 -3.34
N SER A 200 1.65 -17.79 -3.15
CA SER A 200 3.02 -17.76 -3.69
C SER A 200 3.12 -18.32 -5.12
N SER A 201 1.98 -18.57 -5.78
CA SER A 201 1.99 -19.03 -7.17
C SER A 201 2.53 -17.93 -8.09
N ARG A 202 3.39 -18.31 -9.04
CA ARG A 202 3.99 -17.36 -10.00
C ARG A 202 2.95 -16.55 -10.77
N PHE A 203 1.81 -17.17 -11.07
CA PHE A 203 0.70 -16.52 -11.76
C PHE A 203 0.07 -15.41 -10.91
N LEU A 204 -0.27 -15.70 -9.64
CA LEU A 204 -0.92 -14.71 -8.78
C LEU A 204 0.02 -13.55 -8.43
N ILE A 205 1.32 -13.85 -8.21
CA ILE A 205 2.35 -12.84 -8.03
C ILE A 205 2.44 -11.95 -9.26
N TYR A 206 2.50 -12.52 -10.46
CA TYR A 206 2.56 -11.74 -11.71
C TYR A 206 1.31 -10.88 -11.92
N CYS A 207 0.12 -11.41 -11.62
CA CYS A 207 -1.13 -10.64 -11.62
C CYS A 207 -1.06 -9.46 -10.64
N GLY A 208 -0.43 -9.66 -9.48
CA GLY A 208 -0.14 -8.60 -8.51
C GLY A 208 0.84 -7.56 -9.05
N ASP A 209 1.92 -8.00 -9.69
CA ASP A 209 2.95 -7.12 -10.25
C ASP A 209 2.40 -6.20 -11.34
N ILE A 210 1.54 -6.71 -12.24
CA ILE A 210 0.91 -5.90 -13.30
C ILE A 210 -0.27 -5.04 -12.81
N SER A 211 -0.72 -5.23 -11.57
CA SER A 211 -2.02 -4.72 -11.09
C SER A 211 -2.11 -3.19 -11.13
N TYR A 212 -1.01 -2.50 -10.87
CA TYR A 212 -0.97 -1.04 -10.90
C TYR A 212 -1.23 -0.48 -12.31
N SER A 213 -0.47 -0.98 -13.29
CA SER A 213 -0.67 -0.66 -14.71
C SER A 213 -2.10 -1.01 -15.17
N LEU A 214 -2.61 -2.18 -14.78
CA LEU A 214 -3.96 -2.61 -15.11
C LEU A 214 -5.02 -1.67 -14.54
N TYR A 215 -4.89 -1.26 -13.27
CA TYR A 215 -5.83 -0.36 -12.62
C TYR A 215 -5.97 0.97 -13.37
N LEU A 216 -4.85 1.54 -13.82
CA LEU A 216 -4.82 2.81 -14.57
C LEU A 216 -5.46 2.69 -15.96
N ILE A 217 -5.27 1.56 -16.65
CA ILE A 217 -5.62 1.41 -18.07
C ILE A 217 -7.04 0.86 -18.26
N HIS A 218 -7.45 -0.12 -17.47
CA HIS A 218 -8.70 -0.84 -17.73
C HIS A 218 -9.94 0.04 -17.56
N TRP A 219 -9.93 0.98 -16.59
CA TRP A 219 -11.13 1.75 -16.26
C TRP A 219 -11.53 2.74 -17.37
N PRO A 220 -10.62 3.57 -17.93
CA PRO A 220 -10.94 4.43 -19.07
C PRO A 220 -11.44 3.64 -20.30
N ILE A 221 -10.80 2.50 -20.60
CA ILE A 221 -11.19 1.64 -21.73
C ILE A 221 -12.58 1.05 -21.49
N TYR A 222 -12.82 0.51 -20.29
CA TYR A 222 -14.11 -0.02 -19.87
C TYR A 222 -15.21 1.03 -19.97
N ALA A 223 -14.97 2.24 -19.44
CA ALA A 223 -15.93 3.33 -19.47
C ALA A 223 -16.26 3.74 -20.91
N TYR A 224 -15.24 3.94 -21.76
CA TYR A 224 -15.43 4.29 -23.17
C TYR A 224 -16.27 3.25 -23.92
N VAL A 225 -15.94 1.97 -23.78
CA VAL A 225 -16.63 0.88 -24.49
C VAL A 225 -18.06 0.71 -23.97
N LYS A 226 -18.26 0.77 -22.65
CA LYS A 226 -19.60 0.65 -22.05
C LYS A 226 -20.52 1.81 -22.46
N LEU A 227 -19.98 3.02 -22.62
CA LEU A 227 -20.74 4.20 -23.05
C LEU A 227 -21.01 4.19 -24.57
N THR A 228 -20.09 3.69 -25.38
CA THR A 228 -20.20 3.70 -26.86
C THR A 228 -21.01 2.51 -27.40
N TYR A 229 -20.84 1.33 -26.81
CA TYR A 229 -21.46 0.08 -27.25
C TYR A 229 -22.27 -0.55 -26.11
N PRO A 230 -23.40 0.06 -25.71
CA PRO A 230 -24.22 -0.47 -24.63
C PRO A 230 -24.71 -1.89 -24.97
N ASN A 231 -24.71 -2.78 -23.97
CA ASN A 231 -25.20 -4.16 -24.03
C ASN A 231 -24.45 -5.14 -24.96
N ASN A 232 -23.28 -4.77 -25.50
CA ASN A 232 -22.49 -5.70 -26.31
C ASN A 232 -21.42 -6.40 -25.48
N PHE A 233 -21.76 -7.59 -24.94
CA PHE A 233 -20.86 -8.39 -24.10
C PHE A 233 -19.52 -8.71 -24.79
N TRP A 234 -19.55 -9.09 -26.07
CA TRP A 234 -18.34 -9.47 -26.81
C TRP A 234 -17.33 -8.32 -26.95
N ILE A 235 -17.81 -7.11 -27.24
CA ILE A 235 -16.95 -5.93 -27.35
C ILE A 235 -16.37 -5.59 -25.97
N LEU A 236 -17.16 -5.71 -24.91
CA LEU A 236 -16.69 -5.48 -23.54
C LEU A 236 -15.62 -6.49 -23.12
N THR A 237 -15.79 -7.77 -23.46
CA THR A 237 -14.79 -8.81 -23.22
C THR A 237 -13.52 -8.57 -24.02
N ALA A 238 -13.64 -8.20 -25.30
CA ALA A 238 -12.48 -7.85 -26.12
C ALA A 238 -11.72 -6.64 -25.54
N ALA A 239 -12.44 -5.63 -25.05
CA ALA A 239 -11.85 -4.46 -24.40
C ALA A 239 -11.09 -4.80 -23.12
N LEU A 240 -11.59 -5.77 -22.33
CA LEU A 240 -10.88 -6.30 -21.17
C LEU A 240 -9.56 -6.96 -21.58
N PHE A 241 -9.56 -7.81 -22.62
CA PHE A 241 -8.34 -8.43 -23.13
C PHE A 241 -7.33 -7.39 -23.64
N VAL A 242 -7.79 -6.38 -24.39
CA VAL A 242 -6.95 -5.26 -24.83
C VAL A 242 -6.36 -4.51 -23.65
N SER A 243 -7.14 -4.28 -22.59
CA SER A 243 -6.67 -3.63 -21.36
C SER A 243 -5.55 -4.44 -20.71
N ILE A 244 -5.72 -5.76 -20.56
CA ILE A 244 -4.72 -6.65 -19.97
C ILE A 244 -3.43 -6.66 -20.82
N MET A 245 -3.55 -6.82 -22.15
CA MET A 245 -2.41 -6.81 -23.06
C MET A 245 -1.64 -5.49 -22.99
N THR A 246 -2.35 -4.36 -23.02
CA THR A 246 -1.74 -3.03 -22.92
C THR A 246 -1.03 -2.86 -21.57
N SER A 247 -1.64 -3.35 -20.49
CA SER A 247 -1.06 -3.29 -19.14
C SER A 247 0.22 -4.10 -19.01
N ILE A 248 0.28 -5.30 -19.61
CA ILE A 248 1.50 -6.11 -19.66
C ILE A 248 2.60 -5.37 -20.42
N VAL A 249 2.29 -4.79 -21.58
CA VAL A 249 3.27 -4.02 -22.36
C VAL A 249 3.81 -2.83 -21.56
N VAL A 250 2.93 -2.05 -20.92
CA VAL A 250 3.34 -0.89 -20.09
C VAL A 250 4.16 -1.34 -18.88
N PHE A 251 3.76 -2.41 -18.21
CA PHE A 251 4.48 -2.96 -17.06
C PHE A 251 5.90 -3.39 -17.44
N GLU A 252 6.04 -4.22 -18.49
CA GLU A 252 7.32 -4.79 -18.91
C GLU A 252 8.28 -3.74 -19.49
N THR A 253 7.75 -2.74 -20.21
CA THR A 253 8.58 -1.74 -20.90
C THR A 253 8.83 -0.49 -20.07
N PHE A 254 7.77 0.11 -19.52
CA PHE A 254 7.83 1.41 -18.86
C PHE A 254 7.97 1.26 -17.35
N GLU A 255 7.09 0.51 -16.68
CA GLU A 255 7.06 0.45 -15.21
C GLU A 255 8.35 -0.15 -14.64
N LYS A 256 8.79 -1.30 -15.15
CA LYS A 256 10.06 -1.93 -14.73
C LYS A 256 11.28 -1.06 -14.99
N TRP A 257 11.27 -0.27 -16.06
CA TRP A 257 12.35 0.65 -16.37
C TRP A 257 12.32 1.87 -15.43
N TYR A 258 11.14 2.47 -15.26
CA TYR A 258 10.87 3.62 -14.41
C TYR A 258 11.30 3.38 -12.96
N LEU A 259 10.96 2.23 -12.39
CA LEU A 259 11.30 1.88 -11.00
C LEU A 259 12.81 1.74 -10.75
N ARG A 260 13.64 1.60 -11.80
CA ARG A 260 15.12 1.54 -11.69
C ARG A 260 15.79 2.90 -11.86
N GLN A 261 15.04 3.95 -12.19
CA GLN A 261 15.61 5.26 -12.46
C GLN A 261 15.93 6.04 -11.20
N SER A 262 16.88 6.96 -11.30
CA SER A 262 17.18 7.90 -10.21
C SER A 262 16.07 8.95 -10.05
N ASN A 263 15.91 9.48 -8.83
CA ASN A 263 14.93 10.53 -8.52
C ASN A 263 15.02 11.74 -9.47
N LYS A 264 16.22 12.07 -9.96
CA LYS A 264 16.43 13.17 -10.91
C LYS A 264 15.81 12.88 -12.27
N VAL A 265 16.03 11.68 -12.80
CA VAL A 265 15.48 11.24 -14.09
C VAL A 265 13.95 11.19 -14.00
N VAL A 266 13.42 10.64 -12.90
CA VAL A 266 11.98 10.62 -12.61
C VAL A 266 11.39 12.03 -12.60
N ALA A 267 12.04 12.98 -11.90
CA ALA A 267 11.58 14.37 -11.87
C ALA A 267 11.56 15.00 -13.27
N VAL A 268 12.59 14.77 -14.09
CA VAL A 268 12.64 15.26 -15.48
C VAL A 268 11.51 14.66 -16.32
N ILE A 269 11.26 13.35 -16.22
CA ILE A 269 10.16 12.68 -16.94
C ILE A 269 8.81 13.27 -16.54
N ILE A 270 8.56 13.42 -15.23
CA ILE A 270 7.31 13.99 -14.72
C ILE A 270 7.12 15.41 -15.26
N MET A 271 8.14 16.25 -15.16
CA MET A 271 8.07 17.63 -15.67
C MET A 271 7.83 17.66 -17.19
N SER A 272 8.52 16.80 -17.95
CA SER A 272 8.34 16.69 -19.39
C SER A 272 6.92 16.24 -19.77
N LEU A 273 6.39 15.22 -19.09
CA LEU A 273 5.02 14.74 -19.32
C LEU A 273 3.98 15.81 -18.97
N PHE A 274 4.20 16.54 -17.87
CA PHE A 274 3.30 17.60 -17.43
C PHE A 274 3.29 18.77 -18.43
N ILE A 275 4.45 19.21 -18.90
CA ILE A 275 4.56 20.24 -19.95
C ILE A 275 3.89 19.76 -21.23
N SER A 276 4.15 18.52 -21.66
CA SER A 276 3.51 17.95 -22.85
C SER A 276 1.99 17.92 -22.72
N ASN A 277 1.47 17.60 -21.54
CA ASN A 277 0.04 17.59 -21.27
C ASN A 277 -0.57 19.00 -21.37
N ILE A 278 0.10 20.01 -20.77
CA ILE A 278 -0.32 21.41 -20.87
C ILE A 278 -0.35 21.88 -22.33
N LEU A 279 0.71 21.58 -23.10
CA LEU A 279 0.81 21.94 -24.52
C LEU A 279 -0.28 21.27 -25.35
N TYR A 280 -0.60 20.01 -25.04
CA TYR A 280 -1.66 19.28 -25.73
C TYR A 280 -3.05 19.88 -25.44
N ILE A 281 -3.33 20.19 -24.17
CA ILE A 281 -4.61 20.79 -23.75
C ILE A 281 -4.82 22.17 -24.39
N HIS A 282 -3.77 22.99 -24.46
CA HIS A 282 -3.86 24.36 -24.99
C HIS A 282 -3.48 24.47 -26.47
N LYS A 283 -3.33 23.35 -27.19
CA LYS A 283 -2.84 23.32 -28.57
C LYS A 283 -3.62 24.26 -29.48
N ASP A 284 -4.95 24.20 -29.43
CA ASP A 284 -5.83 24.99 -30.28
C ASP A 284 -5.75 26.50 -29.96
N GLU A 285 -5.61 26.85 -28.68
CA GLU A 285 -5.47 28.24 -28.25
C GLU A 285 -4.10 28.82 -28.63
N ILE A 286 -3.03 28.03 -28.48
CA ILE A 286 -1.68 28.39 -28.91
C ILE A 286 -1.67 28.59 -30.43
N GLN A 287 -2.25 27.65 -31.18
CA GLN A 287 -2.30 27.73 -32.64
C GLN A 287 -3.07 28.96 -33.12
N LYS A 288 -4.18 29.30 -32.47
CA LYS A 288 -4.96 30.53 -32.75
C LYS A 288 -4.20 31.82 -32.41
N ARG A 289 -3.36 31.83 -31.38
CA ARG A 289 -2.52 32.99 -31.03
C ARG A 289 -1.39 33.20 -32.03
N MET A 290 -0.79 32.11 -32.54
CA MET A 290 0.27 32.19 -33.54
C MET A 290 -0.23 32.75 -34.87
N THR A 291 -1.36 32.24 -35.39
CA THR A 291 -1.94 32.75 -36.66
C THR A 291 -2.39 34.21 -36.56
N LYS A 292 -2.95 34.63 -35.42
CA LYS A 292 -3.35 36.03 -35.21
C LYS A 292 -2.15 36.99 -35.19
N GLN A 293 -0.98 36.56 -34.73
CA GLN A 293 0.22 37.41 -34.74
C GLN A 293 0.81 37.57 -36.15
N GLU A 294 0.70 36.55 -37.00
CA GLU A 294 1.13 36.63 -38.40
C GLU A 294 0.24 37.59 -39.22
N GLU A 295 -1.08 37.59 -38.99
CA GLU A 295 -2.01 38.53 -39.66
C GLU A 295 -1.80 40.00 -39.26
N VAL A 296 -1.25 40.28 -38.07
CA VAL A 296 -1.00 41.65 -37.59
C VAL A 296 0.35 42.19 -38.12
N GLN A 297 1.22 41.33 -38.64
CA GLN A 297 2.53 41.71 -39.20
C GLN A 297 2.53 41.87 -40.74
N LEU A 298 1.43 41.51 -41.42
CA LEU A 298 1.19 41.71 -42.85
C LEU A 298 0.36 42.99 -43.09
#